data_AF-A0A956PFE4-F1
#
_entry.id   AF-A0A956PFE4-F1
#
_cell.length_a   1.000
_cell.length_b   1.000
_cell.length_c   1.000
_cell.angle_alpha   90.00
_cell.angle_beta   90.00
_cell.angle_gamma   90.00
#
_symmetry.space_group_name_H-M   'P 1'
#
loop_
_entity.id
_entity.type
_entity.pdbx_description
1 polymer ?
#
loop_
_entity_poly.entity_id
_entity_poly.type
_entity_poly.pdbx_seq_one_letter_code
_entity_poly.pdbx_strand_id
1 'polypeptide(L)'
;MFGLWGSWQAGGTLSERMIQGWLKTLLPTPTPVSEEIGDPETARTLILVYNTMWNGPLGWKEIEIPESCALTTNRSYLEKATAVVFHIPTLGRMPAPKPNQQLWVGWTLECDLNISRQRSKSFMKQFDLVISYKLDSDIPALYVPGGPDIVEELTAPPAEKSELAAAFISSSINQSGRCQYLRELMKHMPVHSYGKTLNNRKLESDQGWDSKREALKKYRFTVAFENAVAPDYVTEKFFHPLSSGSVPIYLGAPNVEQFAPGDNCYLNVRDFTGPEELARRLLELAADDEQYNELLAWKKRPLRPGFLEMVERTNENVWVRLIQKVQERR
;
A
#
# COMPACT_ATOMS: atom_id res chain seq x y z
N MET A 1 -10.66 -3.43 63.22
CA MET A 1 -10.59 -4.64 62.40
C MET A 1 -11.48 -4.43 61.17
N PHE A 2 -11.00 -3.66 60.20
CA PHE A 2 -11.57 -3.49 58.85
C PHE A 2 -10.45 -2.86 58.00
N GLY A 3 -9.94 -3.61 57.03
CA GLY A 3 -8.96 -3.15 56.05
C GLY A 3 -9.68 -2.74 54.77
N LEU A 4 -9.40 -1.53 54.28
CA LEU A 4 -9.89 -0.99 53.01
C LEU A 4 -8.70 -0.62 52.12
N TRP A 5 -8.59 -1.36 51.00
CA TRP A 5 -8.24 -0.94 49.63
C TRP A 5 -7.25 0.21 49.41
N GLY A 6 -6.12 -0.13 48.77
CA GLY A 6 -5.16 0.80 48.17
C GLY A 6 -4.62 0.30 46.82
N SER A 7 -5.11 0.96 45.77
CA SER A 7 -4.67 1.12 44.38
C SER A 7 -3.36 0.52 43.81
N TRP A 8 -3.55 -0.21 42.70
CA TRP A 8 -2.85 -0.21 41.40
C TRP A 8 -1.64 0.75 41.17
N GLN A 9 -0.53 0.17 40.69
CA GLN A 9 0.46 0.84 39.85
C GLN A 9 0.57 0.10 38.51
N ALA A 10 0.33 0.80 37.40
CA ALA A 10 0.67 0.36 36.04
C ALA A 10 1.59 1.41 35.41
N GLY A 11 2.85 1.03 35.19
CA GLY A 11 3.82 1.80 34.41
C GLY A 11 3.77 1.39 32.94
N GLY A 12 3.35 2.31 32.07
CA GLY A 12 3.49 2.22 30.60
C GLY A 12 4.58 3.17 30.11
N THR A 13 5.40 2.71 29.17
CA THR A 13 6.58 3.44 28.66
C THR A 13 6.22 4.53 27.64
N LEU A 14 7.13 5.50 27.45
CA LEU A 14 7.02 6.65 26.54
C LEU A 14 6.67 6.30 25.06
N SER A 15 6.79 5.03 24.65
CA SER A 15 6.44 4.58 23.29
C SER A 15 4.93 4.44 23.03
N GLU A 16 4.12 4.17 24.06
CA GLU A 16 2.65 4.05 23.91
C GLU A 16 1.96 5.42 23.85
N ARG A 17 2.54 6.45 24.49
CA ARG A 17 2.01 7.82 24.46
C ARG A 17 2.24 8.54 23.13
N MET A 18 3.29 8.18 22.38
CA MET A 18 3.59 8.79 21.07
C MET A 18 2.66 8.28 19.94
N ILE A 19 2.16 7.05 20.04
CA ILE A 19 1.15 6.52 19.08
C ILE A 19 -0.22 7.18 19.31
N GLN A 20 -0.56 7.51 20.56
CA GLN A 20 -1.81 8.18 20.91
C GLN A 20 -1.79 9.70 20.66
N GLY A 21 -0.61 10.34 20.68
CA GLY A 21 -0.46 11.78 20.48
C GLY A 21 -0.79 12.27 19.06
N TRP A 22 -0.63 11.43 18.03
CA TRP A 22 -0.85 11.79 16.63
C TRP A 22 -2.33 11.75 16.19
N LEU A 23 -3.23 11.19 17.00
CA LEU A 23 -4.67 11.13 16.71
C LEU A 23 -5.46 12.38 17.17
N LYS A 24 -4.82 13.37 17.82
CA LYS A 24 -5.52 14.44 18.55
C LYS A 24 -5.33 15.88 18.07
N THR A 25 -4.57 16.13 17.02
CA THR A 25 -4.32 17.50 16.55
C THR A 25 -4.74 17.66 15.10
N LEU A 26 -6.06 17.75 14.90
CA LEU A 26 -6.75 18.88 14.29
C LEU A 26 -8.22 18.46 14.13
N LEU A 27 -9.09 19.07 14.95
CA LEU A 27 -10.54 18.86 15.08
C LEU A 27 -10.92 17.58 15.87
N PRO A 28 -12.07 17.57 16.58
CA PRO A 28 -12.66 16.31 17.02
C PRO A 28 -12.78 15.44 15.77
N THR A 29 -12.22 14.23 15.75
CA THR A 29 -12.55 13.26 14.70
C THR A 29 -14.07 13.19 14.69
N PRO A 30 -14.74 13.67 13.62
CA PRO A 30 -16.16 13.45 13.50
C PRO A 30 -16.36 11.96 13.67
N THR A 31 -17.37 11.54 14.42
CA THR A 31 -17.87 10.17 14.26
C THR A 31 -17.97 9.94 12.75
N PRO A 32 -17.25 8.96 12.16
CA PRO A 32 -17.30 8.78 10.72
C PRO A 32 -18.77 8.72 10.34
N VAL A 33 -19.21 9.66 9.49
CA VAL A 33 -20.56 9.60 8.94
C VAL A 33 -20.65 8.22 8.31
N SER A 34 -21.66 7.45 8.69
CA SER A 34 -21.85 6.11 8.13
C SER A 34 -21.84 6.24 6.62
N GLU A 35 -20.87 5.60 5.96
CA GLU A 35 -20.83 5.54 4.52
C GLU A 35 -21.62 4.31 4.11
N GLU A 36 -22.55 4.49 3.17
CA GLU A 36 -23.42 3.44 2.69
C GLU A 36 -23.58 3.58 1.17
N ILE A 37 -23.71 2.45 0.50
CA ILE A 37 -24.11 2.34 -0.90
C ILE A 37 -25.10 1.18 -1.03
N GLY A 38 -26.19 1.39 -1.77
CA GLY A 38 -27.37 0.52 -1.73
C GLY A 38 -28.22 0.76 -0.48
N ASP A 39 -29.25 -0.07 -0.28
CA ASP A 39 -30.14 -0.02 0.89
C ASP A 39 -29.88 -1.21 1.82
N PRO A 40 -29.23 -1.02 2.99
CA PRO A 40 -28.94 -2.09 3.93
C PRO A 40 -30.16 -2.82 4.51
N GLU A 41 -31.34 -2.21 4.53
CA GLU A 41 -32.54 -2.85 5.09
C GLU A 41 -33.22 -3.81 4.11
N THR A 42 -33.05 -3.59 2.81
CA THR A 42 -33.66 -4.42 1.75
C THR A 42 -32.65 -5.30 1.01
N ALA A 43 -31.35 -5.05 1.20
CA ALA A 43 -30.28 -5.80 0.53
C ALA A 43 -30.35 -7.29 0.83
N ARG A 44 -30.36 -8.09 -0.23
CA ARG A 44 -30.18 -9.54 -0.11
C ARG A 44 -28.76 -9.83 0.34
N THR A 45 -27.75 -9.20 -0.24
CA THR A 45 -26.33 -9.33 0.15
C THR A 45 -25.88 -8.06 0.85
N LEU A 46 -25.75 -8.12 2.17
CA LEU A 46 -25.31 -7.01 3.00
C LEU A 46 -23.87 -7.24 3.47
N ILE A 47 -22.97 -6.31 3.16
CA ILE A 47 -21.57 -6.36 3.61
C ILE A 47 -21.31 -5.20 4.57
N LEU A 48 -20.90 -5.52 5.79
CA LEU A 48 -20.47 -4.55 6.78
C LEU A 48 -18.96 -4.39 6.76
N VAL A 49 -18.44 -3.18 6.57
CA VAL A 49 -17.04 -2.85 6.85
C VAL A 49 -16.92 -2.42 8.31
N TYR A 50 -16.43 -3.32 9.16
CA TYR A 50 -16.43 -3.12 10.62
C TYR A 50 -15.45 -2.03 11.06
N ASN A 51 -14.26 -1.98 10.45
CA ASN A 51 -13.24 -0.97 10.69
C ASN A 51 -12.45 -0.72 9.41
N THR A 52 -12.02 0.53 9.21
CA THR A 52 -11.37 0.96 7.98
C THR A 52 -9.85 1.02 8.12
N MET A 53 -9.19 1.17 6.97
CA MET A 53 -7.75 1.39 6.89
C MET A 53 -7.41 2.79 7.40
N TRP A 54 -6.97 2.86 8.67
CA TRP A 54 -6.52 4.09 9.34
C TRP A 54 -7.53 5.26 9.30
N ASN A 55 -8.83 4.96 9.42
CA ASN A 55 -9.94 5.92 9.27
C ASN A 55 -9.99 6.59 7.88
N GLY A 56 -9.32 6.01 6.89
CA GLY A 56 -9.34 6.47 5.50
C GLY A 56 -10.67 6.16 4.79
N PRO A 57 -10.92 6.82 3.65
CA PRO A 57 -12.11 6.61 2.83
C PRO A 57 -12.10 5.20 2.21
N LEU A 58 -13.29 4.64 1.96
CA LEU A 58 -13.43 3.33 1.32
C LEU A 58 -13.45 3.39 -0.21
N GLY A 59 -13.62 4.59 -0.78
CA GLY A 59 -13.56 4.81 -2.22
C GLY A 59 -14.72 4.16 -3.01
N TRP A 60 -15.83 3.85 -2.33
CA TRP A 60 -17.00 3.18 -2.94
C TRP A 60 -18.14 4.13 -3.32
N LYS A 61 -17.93 5.46 -3.28
CA LYS A 61 -19.02 6.42 -3.59
C LYS A 61 -19.38 6.43 -5.08
N GLU A 62 -18.45 5.99 -5.92
CA GLU A 62 -18.56 6.02 -7.38
C GLU A 62 -18.59 4.61 -7.98
N ILE A 63 -18.67 3.56 -7.15
CA ILE A 63 -18.78 2.19 -7.66
C ILE A 63 -20.24 1.89 -7.97
N GLU A 64 -20.48 1.14 -9.03
CA GLU A 64 -21.78 0.56 -9.32
C GLU A 64 -21.87 -0.83 -8.68
N ILE A 65 -22.96 -1.10 -7.97
CA ILE A 65 -23.24 -2.41 -7.37
C ILE A 65 -24.65 -2.88 -7.75
N PRO A 66 -24.93 -4.20 -7.76
CA PRO A 66 -26.28 -4.70 -8.02
C PRO A 66 -27.30 -4.17 -6.99
N GLU A 67 -28.52 -3.87 -7.41
CA GLU A 67 -29.61 -3.34 -6.54
C GLU A 67 -29.90 -4.23 -5.32
N SER A 68 -29.65 -5.53 -5.43
CA SER A 68 -29.83 -6.50 -4.34
C SER A 68 -28.69 -6.50 -3.30
N CYS A 69 -27.72 -5.61 -3.43
CA CYS A 69 -26.54 -5.53 -2.58
C CYS A 69 -26.47 -4.18 -1.85
N ALA A 70 -25.88 -4.20 -0.66
CA ALA A 70 -25.51 -2.99 0.04
C ALA A 70 -24.19 -3.16 0.77
N LEU A 71 -23.42 -2.06 0.85
CA LEU A 71 -22.23 -1.94 1.68
C LEU A 71 -22.47 -0.85 2.72
N THR A 72 -22.10 -1.10 3.97
CA THR A 72 -22.28 -0.14 5.07
C THR A 72 -21.11 -0.16 6.05
N THR A 73 -20.85 0.96 6.70
CA THR A 73 -19.98 1.01 7.90
C THR A 73 -20.77 1.04 9.21
N ASN A 74 -22.11 1.01 9.14
CA ASN A 74 -22.98 1.06 10.32
C ASN A 74 -22.99 -0.30 11.05
N ARG A 75 -22.31 -0.33 12.20
CA ARG A 75 -22.14 -1.54 13.00
C ARG A 75 -23.42 -2.10 13.60
N SER A 76 -24.55 -1.38 13.56
CA SER A 76 -25.86 -1.94 13.96
C SER A 76 -26.28 -3.12 13.07
N TYR A 77 -25.75 -3.21 11.85
CA TYR A 77 -26.01 -4.32 10.93
C TYR A 77 -25.12 -5.55 11.15
N LEU A 78 -24.26 -5.56 12.18
CA LEU A 78 -23.31 -6.66 12.41
C LEU A 78 -23.96 -8.04 12.43
N GLU A 79 -25.12 -8.19 13.08
CA GLU A 79 -25.81 -9.49 13.17
C GLU A 79 -26.57 -9.85 11.89
N LYS A 80 -27.01 -8.86 11.11
CA LYS A 80 -27.77 -9.04 9.85
C LYS A 80 -26.86 -9.24 8.63
N ALA A 81 -25.61 -8.77 8.69
CA ALA A 81 -24.73 -8.75 7.54
C ALA A 81 -24.42 -10.16 7.03
N THR A 82 -24.47 -10.32 5.71
CA THR A 82 -24.04 -11.54 5.01
C THR A 82 -22.54 -11.74 5.15
N ALA A 83 -21.75 -10.66 5.06
CA ALA A 83 -20.32 -10.68 5.29
C ALA A 83 -19.85 -9.48 6.12
N VAL A 84 -18.78 -9.65 6.89
CA VAL A 84 -18.16 -8.60 7.71
C VAL A 84 -16.68 -8.49 7.38
N VAL A 85 -16.27 -7.32 6.93
CA VAL A 85 -14.88 -7.00 6.58
C VAL A 85 -14.18 -6.38 7.77
N PHE A 86 -13.02 -6.93 8.10
CA PHE A 86 -12.16 -6.44 9.18
C PHE A 86 -10.81 -6.01 8.62
N HIS A 87 -10.48 -4.72 8.70
CA HIS A 87 -9.13 -4.28 8.40
C HIS A 87 -8.17 -4.75 9.50
N ILE A 88 -7.38 -5.78 9.23
CA ILE A 88 -6.58 -6.49 10.23
C ILE A 88 -5.62 -5.57 11.00
N PRO A 89 -4.88 -4.65 10.37
CA PRO A 89 -3.93 -3.78 11.08
C PRO A 89 -4.57 -2.84 12.12
N THR A 90 -5.81 -2.38 11.89
CA THR A 90 -6.52 -1.46 12.80
C THR A 90 -7.56 -2.16 13.66
N LEU A 91 -7.68 -3.48 13.53
CA LEU A 91 -8.62 -4.25 14.32
C LEU A 91 -8.13 -4.39 15.76
N GLY A 92 -8.93 -3.87 16.68
CA GLY A 92 -8.74 -4.05 18.12
C GLY A 92 -9.00 -5.49 18.54
N ARG A 93 -10.07 -5.70 19.33
CA ARG A 93 -10.56 -7.02 19.67
C ARG A 93 -11.58 -7.48 18.63
N MET A 94 -11.67 -8.79 18.42
CA MET A 94 -12.77 -9.36 17.63
C MET A 94 -14.11 -9.03 18.31
N PRO A 95 -15.17 -8.79 17.53
CA PRO A 95 -16.52 -8.61 18.08
C PRO A 95 -17.05 -9.94 18.67
N ALA A 96 -18.33 -9.94 19.05
CA ALA A 96 -19.05 -11.13 19.49
C ALA A 96 -18.88 -12.31 18.48
N PRO A 97 -19.11 -13.56 18.92
CA PRO A 97 -18.89 -14.74 18.07
C PRO A 97 -19.60 -14.63 16.73
N LYS A 98 -18.92 -15.09 15.68
CA LYS A 98 -19.40 -15.15 14.30
C LYS A 98 -20.74 -15.89 14.24
N PRO A 99 -21.84 -15.23 13.82
CA PRO A 99 -23.12 -15.89 13.58
C PRO A 99 -23.00 -17.01 12.54
N ASN A 100 -23.86 -18.03 12.65
CA ASN A 100 -23.93 -19.11 11.66
C ASN A 100 -24.21 -18.51 10.26
N GLN A 101 -23.52 -19.01 9.24
CA GLN A 101 -23.62 -18.59 7.82
C GLN A 101 -23.10 -17.18 7.48
N GLN A 102 -22.72 -16.34 8.46
CA GLN A 102 -22.05 -15.07 8.17
C GLN A 102 -20.61 -15.34 7.71
N LEU A 103 -20.13 -14.62 6.69
CA LEU A 103 -18.73 -14.67 6.26
C LEU A 103 -17.90 -13.59 6.95
N TRP A 104 -16.71 -13.93 7.42
CA TRP A 104 -15.74 -12.97 7.95
C TRP A 104 -14.60 -12.81 6.95
N VAL A 105 -14.31 -11.55 6.60
CA VAL A 105 -13.34 -11.19 5.57
C VAL A 105 -12.20 -10.43 6.22
N GLY A 106 -10.98 -10.98 6.15
CA GLY A 106 -9.78 -10.30 6.58
C GLY A 106 -9.29 -9.36 5.49
N TRP A 107 -9.06 -8.08 5.79
CA TRP A 107 -8.54 -7.11 4.83
C TRP A 107 -7.21 -6.53 5.29
N THR A 108 -6.18 -6.62 4.45
CA THR A 108 -4.90 -5.98 4.71
C THR A 108 -4.07 -5.76 3.45
N LEU A 109 -3.51 -4.57 3.29
CA LEU A 109 -2.48 -4.30 2.28
C LEU A 109 -1.08 -4.18 2.91
N GLU A 110 -0.96 -4.49 4.21
CA GLU A 110 0.31 -4.43 4.94
C GLU A 110 0.97 -5.80 4.99
N CYS A 111 2.30 -5.82 4.86
CA CYS A 111 3.09 -7.03 5.01
C CYS A 111 2.95 -7.62 6.42
N ASP A 112 2.90 -8.95 6.52
CA ASP A 112 2.83 -9.69 7.78
C ASP A 112 4.10 -9.59 8.65
N LEU A 113 5.23 -9.21 8.03
CA LEU A 113 6.43 -8.77 8.74
C LEU A 113 6.20 -7.47 9.52
N ASN A 114 5.32 -6.60 9.05
CA ASN A 114 4.94 -5.36 9.75
C ASN A 114 3.82 -5.61 10.77
N ILE A 115 2.92 -6.54 10.48
CA ILE A 115 1.72 -6.81 11.29
C ILE A 115 1.76 -8.24 11.82
N SER A 116 2.39 -8.41 12.99
CA SER A 116 2.66 -9.74 13.59
C SER A 116 1.44 -10.64 13.74
N ARG A 117 0.25 -10.08 13.99
CA ARG A 117 -0.99 -10.85 14.17
C ARG A 117 -1.39 -11.65 12.92
N GLN A 118 -1.02 -11.17 11.73
CA GLN A 118 -1.26 -11.90 10.47
C GLN A 118 -0.51 -13.24 10.41
N ARG A 119 0.59 -13.40 11.17
CA ARG A 119 1.35 -14.66 11.25
C ARG A 119 0.72 -15.70 12.18
N SER A 120 -0.30 -15.31 12.96
CA SER A 120 -1.01 -16.23 13.83
C SER A 120 -2.03 -17.05 13.04
N LYS A 121 -1.77 -18.35 12.89
CA LYS A 121 -2.70 -19.28 12.21
C LYS A 121 -4.07 -19.32 12.89
N SER A 122 -4.13 -19.29 14.22
CA SER A 122 -5.41 -19.30 14.95
C SER A 122 -6.20 -18.02 14.72
N PHE A 123 -5.52 -16.88 14.63
CA PHE A 123 -6.17 -15.61 14.32
C PHE A 123 -6.70 -15.59 12.89
N MET A 124 -5.88 -15.98 11.91
CA MET A 124 -6.26 -15.95 10.49
C MET A 124 -7.36 -16.96 10.14
N LYS A 125 -7.43 -18.11 10.85
CA LYS A 125 -8.50 -19.11 10.70
C LYS A 125 -9.91 -18.59 10.99
N GLN A 126 -10.06 -17.40 11.57
CA GLN A 126 -11.37 -16.79 11.82
C GLN A 126 -11.98 -16.19 10.55
N PHE A 127 -11.18 -15.90 9.53
CA PHE A 127 -11.63 -15.31 8.27
C PHE A 127 -11.83 -16.41 7.22
N ASP A 128 -12.95 -16.35 6.49
CA ASP A 128 -13.26 -17.26 5.38
C ASP A 128 -12.68 -16.78 4.05
N LEU A 129 -12.49 -15.46 3.94
CA LEU A 129 -11.96 -14.77 2.78
C LEU A 129 -10.89 -13.78 3.22
N VAL A 130 -9.86 -13.60 2.40
CA VAL A 130 -8.82 -12.59 2.63
C VAL A 130 -8.68 -11.68 1.40
N ILE A 131 -8.82 -10.38 1.63
CA ILE A 131 -8.41 -9.33 0.69
C ILE A 131 -6.98 -8.92 1.05
N SER A 132 -6.01 -9.18 0.16
CA SER A 132 -4.63 -8.74 0.40
C SER A 132 -3.84 -8.46 -0.86
N TYR A 133 -2.62 -7.91 -0.70
CA TYR A 133 -1.70 -7.70 -1.81
C TYR A 133 -1.15 -8.99 -2.43
N LYS A 134 -1.30 -10.15 -1.76
CA LYS A 134 -0.77 -11.42 -2.25
C LYS A 134 -1.59 -11.93 -3.43
N LEU A 135 -0.91 -12.44 -4.46
CA LEU A 135 -1.55 -12.95 -5.68
C LEU A 135 -2.42 -14.19 -5.43
N ASP A 136 -2.12 -14.94 -4.38
CA ASP A 136 -2.81 -16.17 -3.97
C ASP A 136 -3.94 -15.96 -2.95
N SER A 137 -4.23 -14.70 -2.57
CA SER A 137 -5.35 -14.41 -1.67
C SER A 137 -6.70 -14.61 -2.36
N ASP A 138 -7.78 -14.82 -1.60
CA ASP A 138 -9.12 -15.01 -2.17
C ASP A 138 -9.54 -13.83 -3.07
N ILE A 139 -9.11 -12.62 -2.70
CA ILE A 139 -9.35 -11.38 -3.44
C ILE A 139 -8.06 -10.54 -3.47
N PRO A 140 -7.22 -10.71 -4.51
CA PRO A 140 -5.98 -9.93 -4.63
C PRO A 140 -6.25 -8.45 -4.88
N ALA A 141 -5.77 -7.59 -3.98
CA ALA A 141 -5.83 -6.13 -4.07
C ALA A 141 -4.42 -5.59 -4.26
N LEU A 142 -4.01 -5.47 -5.52
CA LEU A 142 -2.65 -5.09 -5.92
C LEU A 142 -2.47 -3.57 -5.92
N TYR A 143 -1.23 -3.12 -5.79
CA TYR A 143 -0.85 -1.71 -5.98
C TYR A 143 -0.51 -1.37 -7.44
N VAL A 144 -0.64 -2.34 -8.35
CA VAL A 144 -0.49 -2.12 -9.79
C VAL A 144 -1.47 -1.02 -10.18
N PRO A 145 -1.03 0.05 -10.87
CA PRO A 145 -1.95 1.11 -11.22
C PRO A 145 -2.97 0.61 -12.24
N GLY A 146 -4.21 1.06 -12.09
CA GLY A 146 -5.32 0.79 -13.02
C GLY A 146 -5.89 2.09 -13.59
N GLY A 147 -7.02 1.98 -14.29
CA GLY A 147 -7.72 3.08 -14.94
C GLY A 147 -7.64 3.02 -16.46
N PRO A 148 -8.52 3.77 -17.16
CA PRO A 148 -8.60 3.75 -18.62
C PRO A 148 -7.31 4.24 -19.29
N ASP A 149 -6.63 5.21 -18.66
CA ASP A 149 -5.48 5.90 -19.27
C ASP A 149 -4.12 5.35 -18.80
N ILE A 150 -4.10 4.29 -17.98
CA ILE A 150 -2.86 3.87 -17.32
C ILE A 150 -1.76 3.43 -18.28
N VAL A 151 -2.13 2.82 -19.40
CA VAL A 151 -1.16 2.44 -20.44
C VAL A 151 -0.55 3.69 -21.07
N GLU A 152 -1.36 4.71 -21.35
CA GLU A 152 -0.89 6.00 -21.86
C GLU A 152 0.02 6.69 -20.84
N GLU A 153 -0.38 6.75 -19.56
CA GLU A 153 0.45 7.34 -18.51
C GLU A 153 1.80 6.64 -18.32
N LEU A 154 1.83 5.30 -18.36
CA LEU A 154 3.05 4.52 -18.21
C LEU A 154 3.97 4.64 -19.43
N THR A 155 3.42 4.78 -20.63
CA THR A 155 4.19 4.88 -21.88
C THR A 155 4.49 6.33 -22.29
N ALA A 156 3.95 7.30 -21.57
CA ALA A 156 4.22 8.72 -21.80
C ALA A 156 5.73 9.00 -21.84
N PRO A 157 6.19 9.82 -22.81
CA PRO A 157 7.59 10.22 -22.90
C PRO A 157 8.08 10.84 -21.59
N PRO A 158 9.27 10.44 -21.11
CA PRO A 158 9.82 11.01 -19.89
C PRO A 158 10.16 12.50 -20.10
N ALA A 159 9.90 13.32 -19.08
CA ALA A 159 10.39 14.69 -19.04
C ALA A 159 11.93 14.73 -18.94
N GLU A 160 12.51 15.87 -19.33
CA GLU A 160 13.94 16.14 -19.15
C GLU A 160 14.36 16.01 -17.67
N LYS A 161 15.54 15.43 -17.44
CA LYS A 161 16.04 15.13 -16.10
C LYS A 161 17.06 16.19 -15.68
N SER A 162 16.79 16.85 -14.57
CA SER A 162 17.68 17.87 -13.99
C SER A 162 18.35 17.42 -12.69
N GLU A 163 17.91 16.30 -12.12
CA GLU A 163 18.33 15.82 -10.80
C GLU A 163 18.71 14.34 -10.82
N LEU A 164 19.63 13.93 -9.93
CA LEU A 164 20.17 12.57 -9.93
C LEU A 164 19.21 11.54 -9.31
N ALA A 165 18.99 11.59 -8.00
CA ALA A 165 18.18 10.60 -7.28
C ALA A 165 17.31 11.21 -6.18
N ALA A 166 16.09 10.67 -6.03
CA ALA A 166 15.15 11.07 -4.97
C ALA A 166 14.64 9.89 -4.13
N ALA A 167 14.28 10.17 -2.88
CA ALA A 167 13.61 9.26 -1.97
C ALA A 167 12.38 9.91 -1.31
N PHE A 168 11.26 9.18 -1.28
CA PHE A 168 10.00 9.62 -0.65
C PHE A 168 9.58 8.63 0.44
N ILE A 169 10.35 8.56 1.54
CA ILE A 169 10.15 7.57 2.61
C ILE A 169 9.69 8.25 3.90
N SER A 170 8.41 8.07 4.25
CA SER A 170 7.79 8.71 5.43
C SER A 170 7.53 7.78 6.61
N SER A 171 7.53 6.46 6.39
CA SER A 171 7.33 5.47 7.47
C SER A 171 8.66 5.06 8.11
N SER A 172 8.68 4.95 9.44
CA SER A 172 9.83 4.45 10.21
C SER A 172 9.97 2.92 10.18
N ILE A 173 8.98 2.20 9.63
CA ILE A 173 9.04 0.74 9.46
C ILE A 173 10.19 0.38 8.53
N ASN A 174 10.97 -0.61 8.94
CA ASN A 174 12.27 -0.92 8.36
C ASN A 174 12.62 -2.41 8.41
N GLN A 175 11.63 -3.29 8.21
CA GLN A 175 11.85 -4.74 8.17
C GLN A 175 12.75 -5.16 7.00
N SER A 176 12.82 -4.35 5.94
CA SER A 176 13.72 -4.55 4.80
C SER A 176 15.16 -4.07 5.01
N GLY A 177 15.45 -3.32 6.08
CA GLY A 177 16.76 -2.65 6.23
C GLY A 177 16.96 -1.42 5.33
N ARG A 178 15.89 -0.93 4.68
CA ARG A 178 15.93 0.21 3.74
C ARG A 178 16.60 1.47 4.29
N CYS A 179 16.44 1.76 5.57
CA CYS A 179 16.97 2.97 6.20
C CYS A 179 18.50 2.90 6.34
N GLN A 180 19.05 1.72 6.66
CA GLN A 180 20.51 1.52 6.69
C GLN A 180 21.08 1.58 5.28
N TYR A 181 20.44 0.89 4.34
CA TYR A 181 20.87 0.86 2.95
C TYR A 181 20.90 2.27 2.34
N LEU A 182 19.83 3.05 2.51
CA LEU A 182 19.76 4.43 2.01
C LEU A 182 20.82 5.34 2.63
N ARG A 183 21.06 5.24 3.94
CA ARG A 183 22.11 6.03 4.60
C ARG A 183 23.50 5.72 4.05
N GLU A 184 23.77 4.44 3.79
CA GLU A 184 25.06 4.03 3.22
C GLU A 184 25.18 4.49 1.76
N LEU A 185 24.13 4.32 0.95
CA LEU A 185 24.09 4.81 -0.43
C LEU A 185 24.39 6.33 -0.51
N MET A 186 23.83 7.12 0.41
CA MET A 186 24.02 8.57 0.47
C MET A 186 25.44 9.02 0.81
N LYS A 187 26.33 8.12 1.25
CA LYS A 187 27.76 8.44 1.40
C LYS A 187 28.50 8.44 0.06
N HIS A 188 27.97 7.70 -0.92
CA HIS A 188 28.62 7.43 -2.21
C HIS A 188 27.99 8.20 -3.37
N MET A 189 26.78 8.72 -3.21
CA MET A 189 26.11 9.57 -4.20
C MET A 189 25.07 10.51 -3.56
N PRO A 190 24.77 11.67 -4.16
CA PRO A 190 23.73 12.56 -3.65
C PRO A 190 22.34 11.94 -3.86
N VAL A 191 21.51 11.97 -2.81
CA VAL A 191 20.08 11.60 -2.86
C VAL A 191 19.27 12.66 -2.13
N HIS A 192 18.27 13.21 -2.80
CA HIS A 192 17.29 14.11 -2.18
C HIS A 192 16.18 13.29 -1.51
N SER A 193 16.12 13.33 -0.18
CA SER A 193 15.07 12.69 0.60
C SER A 193 14.04 13.71 1.06
N TYR A 194 12.81 13.58 0.55
CA TYR A 194 11.68 14.47 0.83
C TYR A 194 10.81 13.98 1.99
N GLY A 195 10.78 12.65 2.21
CA GLY A 195 9.99 12.03 3.28
C GLY A 195 10.56 12.30 4.67
N LYS A 196 9.86 11.84 5.71
CA LYS A 196 10.30 11.99 7.12
C LYS A 196 11.67 11.35 7.41
N THR A 197 12.07 10.35 6.61
CA THR A 197 13.35 9.66 6.74
C THR A 197 14.46 10.47 6.10
N LEU A 198 15.49 10.84 6.88
CA LEU A 198 16.67 11.66 6.49
C LEU A 198 16.37 13.11 6.07
N ASN A 199 15.26 13.35 5.37
CA ASN A 199 14.62 14.66 5.16
C ASN A 199 15.58 15.83 4.84
N ASN A 200 16.49 15.64 3.87
CA ASN A 200 17.45 16.67 3.45
C ASN A 200 16.93 17.58 2.31
N ARG A 201 15.70 17.34 1.82
CA ARG A 201 15.04 18.16 0.80
C ARG A 201 13.58 18.39 1.17
N LYS A 202 13.01 19.50 0.71
CA LYS A 202 11.59 19.86 0.89
C LYS A 202 10.94 20.15 -0.45
N LEU A 203 9.65 19.82 -0.55
CA LEU A 203 8.79 20.34 -1.60
C LEU A 203 8.43 21.79 -1.26
N GLU A 204 8.31 22.64 -2.27
CA GLU A 204 7.86 24.03 -2.09
C GLU A 204 6.40 24.09 -1.64
N SER A 205 5.57 23.18 -2.17
CA SER A 205 4.19 22.96 -1.79
C SER A 205 3.91 21.46 -1.81
N ASP A 206 3.33 20.92 -0.74
CA ASP A 206 2.96 19.51 -0.64
C ASP A 206 1.45 19.37 -0.86
N GLN A 207 1.09 18.97 -2.08
CA GLN A 207 -0.28 18.67 -2.49
C GLN A 207 -0.50 17.16 -2.62
N GLY A 208 0.29 16.36 -1.89
CA GLY A 208 0.24 14.91 -1.97
C GLY A 208 0.77 14.38 -3.29
N TRP A 209 -0.02 13.55 -3.98
CA TRP A 209 0.43 12.84 -5.17
C TRP A 209 0.90 13.77 -6.28
N ASP A 210 0.19 14.84 -6.60
CA ASP A 210 0.53 15.73 -7.71
C ASP A 210 1.93 16.34 -7.52
N SER A 211 2.19 16.90 -6.33
CA SER A 211 3.50 17.47 -6.00
C SER A 211 4.63 16.42 -6.01
N LYS A 212 4.34 15.19 -5.58
CA LYS A 212 5.29 14.06 -5.65
C LYS A 212 5.55 13.67 -7.12
N ARG A 213 4.51 13.55 -7.95
CA ARG A 213 4.60 13.19 -9.37
C ARG A 213 5.47 14.20 -10.12
N GLU A 214 5.23 15.49 -9.92
CA GLU A 214 6.00 16.57 -10.55
C GLU A 214 7.46 16.61 -10.07
N ALA A 215 7.71 16.31 -8.79
CA ALA A 215 9.07 16.16 -8.31
C ALA A 215 9.77 14.98 -8.97
N LEU A 216 9.15 13.79 -8.99
CA LEU A 216 9.72 12.56 -9.55
C LEU A 216 10.08 12.70 -11.04
N LYS A 217 9.32 13.47 -11.82
CA LYS A 217 9.62 13.74 -13.24
C LYS A 217 11.01 14.33 -13.47
N LYS A 218 11.56 15.08 -12.50
CA LYS A 218 12.86 15.75 -12.60
C LYS A 218 14.06 14.82 -12.34
N TYR A 219 13.83 13.67 -11.71
CA TYR A 219 14.90 12.78 -11.26
C TYR A 219 15.16 11.64 -12.25
N ARG A 220 16.45 11.35 -12.48
CA ARG A 220 16.87 10.14 -13.20
C ARG A 220 16.45 8.88 -12.45
N PHE A 221 16.76 8.83 -11.16
CA PHE A 221 16.48 7.66 -10.32
C PHE A 221 15.58 7.97 -9.14
N THR A 222 14.79 6.97 -8.74
CA THR A 222 13.97 7.05 -7.52
C THR A 222 14.21 5.85 -6.64
N VAL A 223 14.54 6.08 -5.37
CA VAL A 223 14.67 5.04 -4.34
C VAL A 223 13.28 4.46 -4.03
N ALA A 224 13.01 3.28 -4.58
CA ALA A 224 11.76 2.54 -4.51
C ALA A 224 11.87 1.40 -3.48
N PHE A 225 12.17 1.75 -2.23
CA PHE A 225 12.43 0.77 -1.17
C PHE A 225 11.17 0.46 -0.35
N GLU A 226 10.73 -0.79 -0.43
CA GLU A 226 9.67 -1.31 0.43
C GLU A 226 10.08 -1.37 1.88
N ASN A 227 9.11 -1.26 2.78
CA ASN A 227 9.35 -1.32 4.22
C ASN A 227 9.63 -2.75 4.71
N ALA A 228 9.34 -3.76 3.89
CA ALA A 228 9.51 -5.19 4.14
C ALA A 228 9.85 -5.91 2.82
N VAL A 229 10.59 -7.01 2.91
CA VAL A 229 10.89 -7.89 1.76
C VAL A 229 10.00 -9.12 1.87
N ALA A 230 8.99 -9.22 0.99
CA ALA A 230 8.08 -10.35 0.94
C ALA A 230 7.61 -10.60 -0.51
N PRO A 231 7.33 -11.85 -0.90
CA PRO A 231 6.68 -12.16 -2.18
C PRO A 231 5.43 -11.31 -2.38
N ASP A 232 5.23 -10.86 -3.62
CA ASP A 232 4.10 -10.05 -4.09
C ASP A 232 3.96 -8.65 -3.47
N TYR A 233 4.81 -8.28 -2.50
CA TYR A 233 4.75 -6.97 -1.85
C TYR A 233 5.44 -5.90 -2.72
N VAL A 234 4.80 -5.58 -3.84
CA VAL A 234 5.18 -4.51 -4.77
C VAL A 234 4.14 -3.40 -4.65
N THR A 235 4.54 -2.25 -4.12
CA THR A 235 3.61 -1.17 -3.79
C THR A 235 3.74 0.02 -4.75
N GLU A 236 3.06 1.10 -4.42
CA GLU A 236 3.12 2.37 -5.14
C GLU A 236 4.55 2.91 -5.31
N LYS A 237 5.48 2.50 -4.43
CA LYS A 237 6.90 2.87 -4.49
C LYS A 237 7.58 2.43 -5.76
N PHE A 238 7.17 1.29 -6.33
CA PHE A 238 7.70 0.80 -7.60
C PHE A 238 7.03 1.49 -8.80
N PHE A 239 5.71 1.68 -8.74
CA PHE A 239 4.94 2.17 -9.89
C PHE A 239 4.98 3.69 -10.08
N HIS A 240 4.99 4.48 -8.99
CA HIS A 240 5.05 5.94 -9.07
C HIS A 240 6.26 6.46 -9.88
N PRO A 241 7.50 5.98 -9.68
CA PRO A 241 8.60 6.40 -10.52
C PRO A 241 8.44 5.98 -11.99
N LEU A 242 7.95 4.78 -12.27
CA LEU A 242 7.72 4.30 -13.65
C LEU A 242 6.75 5.22 -14.43
N SER A 243 5.62 5.60 -13.81
CA SER A 243 4.65 6.52 -14.40
C SER A 243 5.15 7.97 -14.47
N SER A 244 6.07 8.38 -13.59
CA SER A 244 6.78 9.66 -13.67
C SER A 244 7.99 9.66 -14.61
N GLY A 245 8.30 8.53 -15.25
CA GLY A 245 9.46 8.37 -16.12
C GLY A 245 10.81 8.49 -15.41
N SER A 246 10.86 8.19 -14.11
CA SER A 246 12.08 8.03 -13.31
C SER A 246 12.37 6.54 -13.15
N VAL A 247 13.63 6.14 -13.19
CA VAL A 247 14.02 4.73 -13.08
C VAL A 247 14.01 4.32 -11.60
N PRO A 248 13.24 3.29 -11.19
CA PRO A 248 13.22 2.81 -9.82
C PRO A 248 14.54 2.11 -9.45
N ILE A 249 15.06 2.41 -8.27
CA ILE A 249 16.07 1.62 -7.56
C ILE A 249 15.32 0.80 -6.52
N TYR A 250 15.13 -0.49 -6.79
CA TYR A 250 14.15 -1.31 -6.09
C TYR A 250 14.76 -2.22 -5.03
N LEU A 251 14.15 -2.21 -3.84
CA LEU A 251 14.38 -3.16 -2.75
C LEU A 251 13.01 -3.56 -2.19
N GLY A 252 12.57 -4.78 -2.43
CA GLY A 252 11.22 -5.21 -2.04
C GLY A 252 10.93 -6.66 -2.37
N ALA A 253 9.87 -6.97 -3.09
CA ALA A 253 9.52 -8.34 -3.45
C ALA A 253 10.66 -9.06 -4.22
N PRO A 254 10.91 -10.34 -3.95
CA PRO A 254 11.86 -11.14 -4.72
C PRO A 254 11.36 -11.43 -6.14
N ASN A 255 10.05 -11.42 -6.37
CA ASN A 255 9.40 -11.67 -7.66
C ASN A 255 8.91 -10.39 -8.35
N VAL A 256 9.50 -9.23 -8.05
CA VAL A 256 9.10 -7.92 -8.63
C VAL A 256 9.09 -7.93 -10.16
N GLU A 257 9.89 -8.78 -10.79
CA GLU A 257 9.94 -8.96 -12.23
C GLU A 257 8.57 -9.30 -12.85
N GLN A 258 7.73 -10.03 -12.11
CA GLN A 258 6.35 -10.35 -12.53
C GLN A 258 5.47 -9.10 -12.59
N PHE A 259 5.80 -8.07 -11.81
CA PHE A 259 5.10 -6.80 -11.70
C PHE A 259 5.67 -5.70 -12.60
N ALA A 260 6.79 -5.94 -13.27
CA ALA A 260 7.42 -4.96 -14.14
C ALA A 260 6.63 -4.81 -15.46
N PRO A 261 6.36 -3.57 -15.92
CA PRO A 261 5.64 -3.35 -17.18
C PRO A 261 6.48 -3.70 -18.42
N GLY A 262 7.81 -3.75 -18.30
CA GLY A 262 8.73 -4.08 -19.40
C GLY A 262 10.11 -4.47 -18.89
N ASP A 263 10.96 -4.91 -19.82
CA ASP A 263 12.32 -5.35 -19.52
C ASP A 263 13.22 -4.17 -19.11
N ASN A 264 14.16 -4.42 -18.19
CA ASN A 264 15.19 -3.46 -17.77
C ASN A 264 14.64 -2.10 -17.29
N CYS A 265 13.41 -2.06 -16.77
CA CYS A 265 12.75 -0.81 -16.37
C CYS A 265 13.12 -0.32 -14.96
N TYR A 266 14.01 -1.02 -14.25
CA TYR A 266 14.43 -0.72 -12.87
C TYR A 266 15.81 -1.34 -12.59
N LEU A 267 16.45 -0.90 -11.50
CA LEU A 267 17.63 -1.56 -10.95
C LEU A 267 17.24 -2.31 -9.67
N ASN A 268 17.53 -3.60 -9.60
CA ASN A 268 17.31 -4.38 -8.39
C ASN A 268 18.52 -4.27 -7.46
N VAL A 269 18.32 -3.81 -6.23
CA VAL A 269 19.40 -3.67 -5.24
C VAL A 269 20.15 -4.99 -5.00
N ARG A 270 19.48 -6.13 -5.19
CA ARG A 270 20.07 -7.46 -4.99
C ARG A 270 21.14 -7.84 -6.00
N ASP A 271 21.21 -7.14 -7.13
CA ASP A 271 22.17 -7.42 -8.20
C ASP A 271 23.56 -6.83 -7.89
N PHE A 272 23.69 -6.14 -6.76
CA PHE A 272 24.91 -5.44 -6.34
C PHE A 272 25.41 -6.00 -5.01
N THR A 273 26.72 -6.04 -4.82
CA THR A 273 27.36 -6.49 -3.58
C THR A 273 27.11 -5.53 -2.41
N GLY A 274 26.77 -4.28 -2.71
CA GLY A 274 26.39 -3.29 -1.71
C GLY A 274 26.13 -1.88 -2.27
N PRO A 275 25.85 -0.91 -1.38
CA PRO A 275 25.46 0.44 -1.77
C PRO A 275 26.52 1.22 -2.56
N GLU A 276 27.81 0.97 -2.33
CA GLU A 276 28.91 1.62 -3.06
C GLU A 276 28.95 1.20 -4.53
N GLU A 277 28.85 -0.11 -4.80
CA GLU A 277 28.81 -0.63 -6.18
C GLU A 277 27.56 -0.12 -6.92
N LEU A 278 26.41 -0.12 -6.25
CA LEU A 278 25.18 0.46 -6.79
C LEU A 278 25.36 1.95 -7.11
N ALA A 279 25.94 2.74 -6.20
CA ALA A 279 26.19 4.17 -6.42
C ALA A 279 27.08 4.40 -7.65
N ARG A 280 28.17 3.62 -7.78
CA ARG A 280 29.04 3.68 -8.96
C ARG A 280 28.26 3.40 -10.24
N ARG A 281 27.44 2.35 -10.29
CA ARG A 281 26.64 2.02 -11.47
C ARG A 281 25.62 3.12 -11.80
N LEU A 282 24.97 3.70 -10.80
CA LEU A 282 24.01 4.79 -10.99
C LEU A 282 24.68 6.06 -11.54
N LEU A 283 25.89 6.38 -11.07
CA LEU A 283 26.68 7.51 -11.56
C LEU A 283 27.17 7.29 -13.00
N GLU A 284 27.61 6.07 -13.33
CA GLU A 284 27.97 5.69 -14.70
C GLU A 284 26.79 5.83 -15.66
N LEU A 285 25.62 5.31 -15.27
CA LEU A 285 24.39 5.46 -16.04
C LEU A 285 23.98 6.93 -16.17
N ALA A 286 24.10 7.74 -15.11
CA ALA A 286 23.73 9.16 -15.16
C ALA A 286 24.65 9.99 -16.06
N ALA A 287 25.89 9.56 -16.27
CA ALA A 287 26.87 10.24 -17.11
C ALA A 287 26.76 9.87 -18.60
N ASP A 288 25.98 8.83 -18.93
CA ASP A 288 25.79 8.33 -20.29
C ASP A 288 24.29 8.29 -20.63
N ASP A 289 23.83 9.29 -21.38
CA ASP A 289 22.42 9.41 -21.75
C ASP A 289 21.94 8.25 -22.63
N GLU A 290 22.81 7.62 -23.42
CA GLU A 290 22.42 6.46 -24.22
C GLU A 290 22.09 5.29 -23.30
N GLN A 291 23.02 4.94 -22.39
CA GLN A 291 22.79 3.87 -21.41
C GLN A 291 21.61 4.16 -20.48
N TYR A 292 21.42 5.41 -20.04
CA TYR A 292 20.27 5.77 -19.22
C TYR A 292 18.96 5.63 -19.98
N ASN A 293 18.92 6.06 -21.25
CA ASN A 293 17.71 5.99 -22.06
C ASN A 293 17.30 4.54 -22.39
N GLU A 294 18.24 3.60 -22.41
CA GLU A 294 17.91 2.17 -22.54
C GLU A 294 17.05 1.65 -21.38
N LEU A 295 17.22 2.19 -20.15
CA LEU A 295 16.36 1.86 -18.99
C LEU A 295 14.92 2.40 -19.14
N LEU A 296 14.68 3.27 -20.12
CA LEU A 296 13.39 3.87 -20.44
C LEU A 296 12.85 3.39 -21.79
N ALA A 297 13.61 2.58 -22.53
CA ALA A 297 13.23 2.10 -23.85
C ALA A 297 11.95 1.25 -23.83
N TRP A 298 11.65 0.59 -22.70
CA TRP A 298 10.42 -0.18 -22.49
C TRP A 298 9.15 0.65 -22.72
N LYS A 299 9.18 1.97 -22.48
CA LYS A 299 8.03 2.86 -22.70
C LYS A 299 7.58 2.93 -24.17
N LYS A 300 8.45 2.57 -25.11
CA LYS A 300 8.17 2.55 -26.56
C LYS A 300 7.82 1.16 -27.08
N ARG A 301 7.73 0.15 -26.20
CA ARG A 301 7.47 -1.25 -26.54
C ARG A 301 6.10 -1.67 -25.96
N PRO A 302 5.47 -2.72 -26.49
CA PRO A 302 4.31 -3.31 -25.86
C PRO A 302 4.61 -3.69 -24.40
N LEU A 303 3.68 -3.37 -23.49
CA LEU A 303 3.81 -3.78 -22.09
C LEU A 303 3.67 -5.30 -21.99
N ARG A 304 4.27 -5.89 -20.96
CA ARG A 304 4.23 -7.33 -20.73
C ARG A 304 2.78 -7.83 -20.56
N PRO A 305 2.38 -8.94 -21.20
CA PRO A 305 1.02 -9.48 -21.07
C PRO A 305 0.60 -9.74 -19.61
N GLY A 306 1.48 -10.36 -18.81
CA GLY A 306 1.19 -10.60 -17.39
C GLY A 306 1.00 -9.31 -16.58
N PHE A 307 1.67 -8.22 -16.95
CA PHE A 307 1.43 -6.90 -16.36
C PHE A 307 0.03 -6.37 -16.72
N LEU A 308 -0.36 -6.48 -17.99
CA LEU A 308 -1.68 -6.06 -18.45
C LEU A 308 -2.83 -6.84 -17.80
N GLU A 309 -2.64 -8.15 -17.55
CA GLU A 309 -3.61 -8.97 -16.80
C GLU A 309 -3.80 -8.45 -15.36
N MET A 310 -2.73 -7.98 -14.70
CA MET A 310 -2.83 -7.36 -13.38
C MET A 310 -3.48 -5.98 -13.40
N VAL A 311 -3.25 -5.20 -14.47
CA VAL A 311 -3.93 -3.92 -14.69
C VAL A 311 -5.43 -4.15 -14.85
N GLU A 312 -5.84 -5.10 -15.71
CA GLU A 312 -7.24 -5.46 -15.92
C GLU A 312 -7.91 -5.92 -14.62
N ARG A 313 -7.22 -6.78 -13.84
CA ARG A 313 -7.70 -7.18 -12.51
C ARG A 313 -7.89 -6.00 -11.56
N THR A 314 -7.04 -4.98 -11.66
CA THR A 314 -7.12 -3.79 -10.80
C THR A 314 -8.22 -2.83 -11.25
N ASN A 315 -8.58 -2.82 -12.53
CA ASN A 315 -9.68 -2.02 -13.06
C ASN A 315 -11.03 -2.40 -12.43
N GLU A 316 -11.21 -3.68 -12.05
CA GLU A 316 -12.38 -4.09 -11.28
C GLU A 316 -12.20 -3.77 -9.79
N ASN A 317 -13.08 -2.90 -9.28
CA ASN A 317 -13.04 -2.44 -7.90
C ASN A 317 -13.09 -3.62 -6.91
N VAL A 318 -12.25 -3.58 -5.87
CA VAL A 318 -12.13 -4.65 -4.87
C VAL A 318 -13.45 -4.97 -4.16
N TRP A 319 -14.31 -3.98 -3.96
CA TRP A 319 -15.61 -4.17 -3.30
C TRP A 319 -16.60 -4.91 -4.20
N VAL A 320 -16.55 -4.66 -5.52
CA VAL A 320 -17.37 -5.39 -6.51
C VAL A 320 -16.94 -6.86 -6.54
N ARG A 321 -15.63 -7.12 -6.60
CA ARG A 321 -15.07 -8.49 -6.53
C ARG A 321 -15.41 -9.20 -5.22
N LEU A 322 -15.44 -8.46 -4.11
CA LEU A 322 -15.89 -9.00 -2.83
C LEU A 322 -17.38 -9.39 -2.87
N ILE A 323 -18.26 -8.55 -3.42
CA ILE A 323 -19.68 -8.86 -3.57
C ILE A 323 -19.87 -10.18 -4.33
N GLN A 324 -19.19 -10.34 -5.46
CA GLN A 324 -19.24 -11.57 -6.27
C GLN A 324 -18.80 -12.79 -5.45
N LYS A 325 -17.66 -12.71 -4.74
CA LYS A 325 -17.16 -13.80 -3.88
C LYS A 325 -18.10 -14.16 -2.74
N VAL A 326 -18.77 -13.17 -2.15
CA VAL A 326 -19.76 -13.40 -1.09
C VAL A 326 -21.01 -14.09 -1.67
N GLN A 327 -21.45 -13.70 -2.87
CA GLN A 327 -22.60 -14.32 -3.55
C GLN A 327 -22.31 -15.77 -3.98
N GLU A 328 -21.09 -16.09 -4.40
CA GLU A 328 -20.66 -17.46 -4.77
C GLU A 328 -20.68 -18.44 -3.60
N ARG A 329 -20.46 -17.97 -2.37
CA ARG A 329 -20.35 -18.81 -1.16
C ARG A 329 -21.65 -18.97 -0.39
N ARG A 330 -22.75 -18.44 -0.93
CA ARG A 330 -24.03 -18.35 -0.26
C ARG A 330 -24.97 -19.49 -0.66
#